data_AF-A0A223HSZ8-F1
#
_entry.id   AF-A0A223HSZ8-F1
#
_cell.length_a   1.000
_cell.length_b   1.000
_cell.length_c   1.000
_cell.angle_alpha   90.00
_cell.angle_beta   90.00
_cell.angle_gamma   90.00
#
_symmetry.space_group_name_H-M   'P 1'
#
loop_
_entity.id
_entity.type
_entity.pdbx_description
1 polymer ?
#
loop_
_entity_poly.entity_id
_entity_poly.type
_entity_poly.pdbx_seq_one_letter_code
_entity_poly.pdbx_strand_id
1 'polypeptide(L)' 'MNLNELDQYLELINSVLLKSAVKLNKWREKFMLEVLLLYLIIPGRINFLQPGRYGRFGEQRYRTFMPASIRKWFKHRR' A
#
# COMPACT_ATOMS: atom_id res chain seq x y z
N MET A 1 -7.20 -14.93 4.66
CA MET A 1 -6.04 -14.52 5.46
C MET A 1 -6.40 -14.72 6.90
N ASN A 2 -5.65 -15.52 7.64
CA ASN A 2 -5.88 -15.67 9.07
C ASN A 2 -5.30 -14.44 9.82
N LEU A 3 -5.71 -14.22 11.07
CA LEU A 3 -5.27 -13.06 11.86
C LEU A 3 -3.73 -13.06 12.09
N ASN A 4 -3.16 -14.22 12.41
CA ASN A 4 -1.72 -14.40 12.65
C ASN A 4 -0.86 -14.12 11.39
N GLU A 5 -1.35 -14.48 10.20
CA GLU A 5 -0.67 -14.19 8.94
C GLU A 5 -0.63 -12.68 8.72
N LEU A 6 -1.75 -11.99 8.94
CA LEU A 6 -1.82 -10.54 8.78
C LEU A 6 -0.87 -9.82 9.74
N ASP A 7 -0.78 -10.27 10.99
CA ASP A 7 0.15 -9.72 11.98
C ASP A 7 1.61 -9.91 11.57
N GLN A 8 1.97 -11.09 11.05
CA GLN A 8 3.31 -11.32 10.50
C GLN A 8 3.63 -10.39 9.31
N TYR A 9 2.68 -10.15 8.42
CA TYR A 9 2.86 -9.21 7.31
C TYR A 9 3.02 -7.77 7.82
N LEU A 10 2.23 -7.36 8.82
CA LEU A 10 2.36 -6.05 9.44
C LEU A 10 3.73 -5.86 10.07
N GLU A 11 4.23 -6.85 10.81
CA GLU A 11 5.57 -6.82 11.38
C GLU A 11 6.65 -6.73 10.29
N LEU A 12 6.52 -7.52 9.22
CA LEU A 12 7.47 -7.48 8.11
C LEU A 12 7.49 -6.09 7.45
N ILE A 13 6.32 -5.54 7.11
CA ILE A 13 6.22 -4.23 6.46
C ILE A 13 6.78 -3.14 7.38
N ASN A 14 6.42 -3.16 8.67
CA ASN A 14 6.97 -2.21 9.64
C ASN A 14 8.49 -2.35 9.76
N SER A 15 9.02 -3.57 9.81
CA SER A 15 10.46 -3.80 9.89
C SER A 15 11.19 -3.25 8.66
N VAL A 16 10.62 -3.40 7.46
CA VAL A 16 11.20 -2.89 6.22
C VAL A 16 11.13 -1.36 6.17
N LEU A 17 10.00 -0.77 6.57
CA LEU A 17 9.85 0.69 6.60
C LEU A 17 10.79 1.33 7.63
N LEU A 18 10.89 0.75 8.83
CA LEU A 18 11.75 1.24 9.91
C LEU A 18 13.24 1.02 9.63
N LYS A 19 13.60 -0.09 8.97
CA LYS A 19 14.99 -0.37 8.55
C LYS A 19 15.35 0.29 7.23
N SER A 20 14.40 0.92 6.53
CA SER A 20 14.70 1.61 5.29
C SER A 20 15.60 2.82 5.59
N ALA A 21 16.67 2.99 4.81
CA ALA A 21 17.56 4.14 4.93
C ALA A 21 16.87 5.47 4.54
N VAL A 22 15.63 5.40 4.05
CA VAL A 22 14.85 6.55 3.61
C VAL A 22 14.07 7.09 4.80
N LYS A 23 14.39 8.31 5.23
CA LYS A 23 13.66 9.01 6.28
C LYS A 23 12.26 9.39 5.78
N LEU A 24 11.29 8.49 6.00
CA LEU A 24 9.89 8.73 5.68
C LEU A 24 9.24 9.54 6.81
N ASN A 25 8.38 10.50 6.44
CA ASN A 25 7.56 11.18 7.44
C ASN A 25 6.51 10.18 7.96
N LYS A 26 6.11 10.30 9.24
CA LYS A 26 5.10 9.43 9.88
C LYS A 26 3.83 9.24 9.04
N TRP A 27 3.36 10.29 8.36
CA TRP A 27 2.20 10.19 7.47
C TRP A 27 2.47 9.32 6.23
N ARG A 28 3.68 9.39 5.64
CA ARG A 28 4.09 8.56 4.50
C ARG A 28 4.23 7.10 4.89
N GLU A 29 4.76 6.81 6.07
CA GLU A 29 4.84 5.44 6.60
C GLU A 29 3.44 4.82 6.72
N LYS A 30 2.51 5.52 7.38
CA LYS A 30 1.11 5.08 7.48
C LYS A 30 0.45 4.88 6.12
N PHE A 31 0.70 5.80 5.17
CA PHE A 31 0.17 5.68 3.82
C PHE A 31 0.72 4.46 3.07
N MET A 32 2.02 4.17 3.21
CA MET A 32 2.65 3.00 2.58
C MET A 32 2.15 1.69 3.19
N LEU A 33 2.01 1.63 4.52
CA LEU A 33 1.40 0.49 5.21
C LEU A 33 0.00 0.19 4.67
N GLU A 34 -0.85 1.22 4.58
CA GLU A 34 -2.22 1.08 4.08
C GLU A 34 -2.25 0.57 2.64
N VAL A 35 -1.41 1.13 1.76
CA VAL A 35 -1.31 0.67 0.36
C VAL A 35 -0.87 -0.80 0.26
N LEU A 36 0.10 -1.22 1.08
CA LEU A 36 0.59 -2.59 1.09
C LEU A 36 -0.46 -3.57 1.63
N LEU A 37 -1.24 -3.16 2.64
CA LEU A 37 -2.36 -3.97 3.16
C LEU A 37 -3.47 -4.13 2.12
N LEU A 38 -3.84 -3.04 1.43
CA LEU A 38 -4.82 -3.08 0.35
C LEU A 38 -4.37 -4.04 -0.76
N TYR A 39 -3.06 -4.13 -1.03
CA TYR A 39 -2.52 -5.09 -1.99
C TYR A 39 -2.69 -6.55 -1.56
N LEU A 40 -2.56 -6.84 -0.26
CA LEU A 40 -2.74 -8.19 0.27
C LEU A 40 -4.21 -8.62 0.31
N ILE A 41 -5.11 -7.69 0.61
CA ILE A 41 -6.53 -7.97 0.82
C ILE A 41 -7.29 -8.08 -0.51
N ILE A 42 -6.94 -7.24 -1.50
CA ILE A 42 -7.69 -7.16 -2.76
C ILE A 42 -7.12 -8.20 -3.73
N PRO A 43 -7.88 -9.28 -4.05
CA PRO A 43 -7.39 -10.31 -4.95
C PRO A 43 -7.39 -9.83 -6.40
N GLY A 44 -6.38 -10.23 -7.16
CA GLY A 44 -6.32 -10.02 -8.61
C GLY A 44 -5.74 -8.67 -9.03
N ARG A 45 -6.21 -8.14 -10.17
CA ARG A 45 -5.66 -6.92 -10.75
C ARG A 45 -6.25 -5.69 -10.08
N ILE A 46 -5.40 -4.90 -9.45
CA ILE A 46 -5.80 -3.70 -8.70
C ILE A 46 -5.61 -2.46 -9.58
N ASN A 47 -6.66 -1.63 -9.70
CA ASN A 47 -6.60 -0.28 -10.27
C ASN A 47 -6.93 0.76 -9.20
N PHE A 48 -6.76 2.07 -9.46
CA PHE A 48 -6.93 3.11 -8.43
C PHE A 48 -8.34 3.22 -7.82
N LEU A 49 -9.38 2.74 -8.52
CA LEU A 49 -10.74 2.72 -7.97
C LEU A 49 -10.85 1.78 -6.77
N GLN A 50 -10.06 0.70 -6.72
CA GLN A 50 -10.15 -0.29 -5.65
C GLN A 50 -9.54 0.23 -4.33
N PRO A 51 -8.31 0.77 -4.28
CA PRO A 51 -7.81 1.47 -3.10
C PRO A 51 -8.71 2.64 -2.68
N GLY A 52 -9.30 3.37 -3.64
CA GLY A 52 -10.25 4.44 -3.32
C GLY A 52 -11.55 3.96 -2.67
N ARG A 53 -11.95 2.69 -2.88
CA ARG A 53 -13.15 2.08 -2.29
C ARG A 53 -12.87 1.41 -0.95
N TYR A 54 -11.75 0.72 -0.84
CA TYR A 54 -11.41 -0.10 0.32
C TYR A 54 -10.44 0.60 1.30
N GLY A 55 -9.74 1.63 0.83
CA GLY A 55 -8.80 2.40 1.62
C GLY A 55 -9.45 3.59 2.31
N ARG A 56 -8.66 4.29 3.13
CA ARG A 56 -9.12 5.41 3.96
C ARG A 56 -9.24 6.72 3.17
N PHE A 57 -8.65 6.78 1.98
CA PHE A 57 -8.58 7.99 1.17
C PHE A 57 -9.26 7.79 -0.19
N GLY A 58 -9.67 8.88 -0.84
CA GLY A 58 -10.21 8.82 -2.20
C GLY A 58 -9.14 8.48 -3.25
N GLU A 59 -9.59 8.04 -4.43
CA GLU A 59 -8.75 7.67 -5.59
C GLU A 59 -7.63 8.70 -5.87
N GLN A 60 -8.00 9.99 -5.83
CA GLN A 60 -7.10 11.09 -6.15
C GLN A 60 -5.87 11.12 -5.22
N ARG A 61 -6.02 10.73 -3.96
CA ARG A 61 -4.90 10.67 -3.01
C ARG A 61 -3.87 9.64 -3.45
N TYR A 62 -4.32 8.43 -3.80
CA TYR A 62 -3.43 7.36 -4.28
C TYR A 62 -2.77 7.74 -5.60
N ARG A 63 -3.49 8.39 -6.52
CA ARG A 63 -2.89 8.87 -7.78
C ARG A 63 -1.80 9.92 -7.58
N THR A 64 -1.97 10.83 -6.64
CA THR A 64 -1.01 11.92 -6.41
C THR A 64 0.21 11.47 -5.62
N PHE A 65 0.01 10.75 -4.52
CA PHE A 65 1.07 10.50 -3.54
C PHE A 65 1.73 9.13 -3.64
N MET A 66 1.17 8.20 -4.42
CA MET A 66 1.80 6.90 -4.63
C MET A 66 3.05 7.05 -5.53
N PRO A 67 4.16 6.37 -5.20
CA PRO A 67 5.38 6.38 -6.01
C PRO A 67 5.13 5.97 -7.46
N ALA A 68 5.86 6.57 -8.40
CA ALA A 68 5.68 6.31 -9.84
C ALA A 68 5.90 4.83 -10.21
N SER A 69 6.84 4.14 -9.56
CA SER A 69 7.10 2.70 -9.74
C SER A 69 5.85 1.86 -9.44
N ILE A 70 5.22 2.11 -8.30
CA ILE A 70 3.99 1.45 -7.89
C ILE A 70 2.85 1.87 -8.83
N ARG A 71 2.71 3.17 -9.13
CA ARG A 71 1.67 3.69 -10.03
C ARG A 71 1.71 3.07 -11.42
N LYS A 72 2.91 2.85 -11.98
CA LYS A 72 3.11 2.21 -13.28
C LYS A 72 2.60 0.77 -13.26
N TRP A 73 2.82 0.07 -12.16
CA TRP A 73 2.38 -1.30 -11.94
C TRP A 73 0.85 -1.45 -11.96
N PHE A 74 0.13 -0.48 -11.40
CA PHE A 74 -1.34 -0.41 -11.47
C PHE A 74 -1.86 -0.09 -12.88
N LYS A 75 -1.01 0.45 -13.78
CA LYS A 75 -1.41 0.90 -15.13
C LYS A 75 -1.07 -0.10 -16.24
N HIS A 76 -0.06 -0.96 -16.06
CA HIS A 76 0.55 -1.73 -17.18
C HIS A 76 0.20 -3.22 -17.23
N ARG A 77 -0.65 -3.74 -16.34
CA ARG A 77 -1.20 -5.10 -16.49
C ARG A 77 -2.58 -5.07 -17.15
N ARG A 78 -2.60 -4.78 -18.47
CA ARG A 78 -3.72 -5.15 -19.36
C ARG A 78 -3.59 -6.60 -19.79
#